data_AF-A0A0Q9Q3G1-F1
#
_entry.id   AF-A0A0Q9Q3G1-F1
#
_cell.length_a   1.000
_cell.length_b   1.000
_cell.length_c   1.000
_cell.angle_alpha   90.00
_cell.angle_beta   90.00
_cell.angle_gamma   90.00
#
_symmetry.space_group_name_H-M   'P 1'
#
loop_
_entity.id
_entity.type
_entity.pdbx_description
1 polymer ?
#
loop_
_entity_poly.entity_id
_entity_poly.type
_entity_poly.pdbx_seq_one_letter_code
_entity_poly.pdbx_strand_id
1 'polypeptide(L)'
;MTALVLALGLSTALAACGDEESRATDPVPSTSSSSPSETPSETPSETPSETTPAPTGQQLSIPATGSAGVTEATVVSATEGGGSVSTMAFALDSKRAVKDFTGDLEAGLADSVRAVVVDTAEPGTTTYGTVPVIGCEPPRSVAVEAGEAGFEVVPQVPKSTVQCLAPVTYVVVFAAPDA
;
A
#
# COMPACT_ATOMS: atom_id res chain seq x y z
N MET A 1 13.78 21.29 -38.79
CA MET A 1 14.90 20.43 -38.36
C MET A 1 15.92 21.33 -37.68
N THR A 2 15.88 21.41 -36.35
CA THR A 2 16.82 22.22 -35.58
C THR A 2 17.36 21.35 -34.47
N ALA A 3 18.59 20.87 -34.67
CA ALA A 3 19.33 20.08 -33.70
C ALA A 3 19.96 21.02 -32.68
N LEU A 4 19.73 20.76 -31.39
CA LEU A 4 20.47 21.41 -30.31
C LEU A 4 21.20 20.33 -29.52
N VAL A 5 22.53 20.31 -29.68
CA VAL A 5 23.48 19.51 -28.91
C VAL A 5 23.91 20.35 -27.70
N LEU A 6 23.77 19.81 -26.49
CA LEU A 6 24.50 20.28 -25.33
C LEU A 6 24.87 19.08 -24.44
N ALA A 7 26.16 18.77 -24.47
CA ALA A 7 26.87 17.85 -23.59
C ALA A 7 27.26 18.56 -22.28
N LEU A 8 28.05 17.86 -21.44
CA LEU A 8 28.52 18.16 -20.07
C LEU A 8 27.55 17.62 -19.00
N GLY A 9 27.80 16.54 -18.27
CA GLY A 9 29.08 16.01 -17.77
C GLY A 9 29.12 16.26 -16.27
N LEU A 10 28.68 15.28 -15.45
CA LEU A 10 28.76 15.36 -13.99
C LEU A 10 29.41 14.10 -13.41
N SER A 11 30.49 14.34 -12.69
CA SER A 11 31.48 13.41 -12.17
C SER A 11 31.01 12.62 -10.95
N THR A 12 31.53 11.40 -10.84
CA THR A 12 31.53 10.52 -9.66
C THR A 12 32.23 11.12 -8.44
N ALA A 13 31.65 10.95 -7.25
CA ALA A 13 32.39 10.94 -5.99
C ALA A 13 31.91 9.77 -5.12
N LEU A 14 32.81 8.80 -4.92
CA LEU A 14 32.74 7.79 -3.87
C LEU A 14 33.19 8.44 -2.55
N ALA A 15 32.53 8.14 -1.43
CA ALA A 15 33.13 7.86 -0.11
C ALA A 15 32.07 7.91 1.00
N ALA A 16 31.71 6.74 1.55
CA ALA A 16 31.35 6.60 2.96
C ALA A 16 31.38 5.10 3.34
N CYS A 17 32.57 4.60 3.67
CA CYS A 17 32.71 3.45 4.57
C CYS A 17 32.39 3.96 5.99
N GLY A 18 31.33 3.44 6.60
CA GLY A 18 31.07 3.54 8.03
C GLY A 18 31.26 2.16 8.65
N ASP A 19 32.33 2.02 9.41
CA ASP A 19 32.69 0.87 10.24
C ASP A 19 32.17 1.17 11.65
N GLU A 20 31.28 0.33 12.19
CA GLU A 20 30.87 0.38 13.61
C GLU A 20 30.92 -1.04 14.17
N GLU A 21 32.02 -1.27 14.90
CA GLU A 21 32.31 -2.43 15.74
C GLU A 21 31.32 -2.61 16.91
N SER A 22 31.07 -3.89 17.21
CA SER A 22 31.00 -4.45 18.58
C SER A 22 29.87 -4.03 19.53
N ARG A 23 28.90 -4.95 19.72
CA ARG A 23 28.70 -5.57 21.05
C ARG A 23 27.83 -6.84 21.00
N ALA A 24 28.48 -7.99 21.05
CA ALA A 24 27.85 -9.21 21.53
C ALA A 24 27.56 -9.05 23.04
N THR A 25 26.29 -9.04 23.40
CA THR A 25 25.85 -9.20 24.79
C THR A 25 25.08 -10.50 24.85
N ASP A 26 25.75 -11.53 25.35
CA ASP A 26 25.18 -12.83 25.68
C ASP A 26 24.28 -12.68 26.92
N PRO A 27 22.96 -12.92 26.84
CA PRO A 27 22.12 -13.02 28.01
C PRO A 27 22.23 -14.45 28.58
N VAL A 28 22.84 -14.55 29.76
CA VAL A 28 22.79 -15.72 30.65
C VAL A 28 21.36 -16.31 30.74
N PRO A 29 21.17 -17.62 30.49
CA PRO A 29 19.89 -18.25 30.73
C PRO A 29 19.71 -18.47 32.24
N SER A 30 18.79 -17.72 32.85
CA SER A 30 18.32 -17.99 34.21
C SER A 30 17.27 -19.09 34.16
N THR A 31 17.69 -20.33 34.46
CA THR A 31 16.81 -21.44 34.80
C THR A 31 16.18 -21.19 36.17
N SER A 32 14.93 -20.75 36.18
CA SER A 32 14.08 -20.80 37.37
C SER A 32 12.98 -21.82 37.14
N SER A 33 13.17 -22.97 37.78
CA SER A 33 12.17 -24.02 37.96
C SER A 33 11.18 -23.57 39.03
N SER A 34 9.90 -23.50 38.68
CA SER A 34 8.77 -23.39 39.63
C SER A 34 7.51 -23.85 38.91
N SER A 35 7.05 -25.05 39.27
CA SER A 35 5.78 -25.61 38.85
C SER A 35 4.70 -25.26 39.87
N PRO A 36 3.60 -24.62 39.46
CA PRO A 36 2.31 -24.84 40.08
C PRO A 36 1.39 -25.54 39.09
N SER A 37 0.92 -26.71 39.52
CA SER A 37 -0.19 -27.44 38.92
C SER A 37 -1.46 -26.87 39.53
N GLU A 38 -2.25 -26.11 38.77
CA GLU A 38 -3.67 -25.92 39.03
C GLU A 38 -4.41 -25.91 37.70
N THR A 39 -5.43 -26.77 37.61
CA THR A 39 -6.27 -27.00 36.44
C THR A 39 -7.61 -26.33 36.67
N PRO A 40 -7.93 -25.20 36.01
CA PRO A 40 -9.30 -24.81 35.77
C PRO A 40 -9.77 -25.50 34.48
N SER A 41 -10.65 -26.49 34.63
CA SER A 41 -11.52 -26.95 33.54
C SER A 41 -12.62 -25.92 33.34
N GLU A 42 -12.39 -24.94 32.48
CA GLU A 42 -13.45 -24.27 31.74
C GLU A 42 -13.10 -24.41 30.27
N THR A 43 -13.90 -25.17 29.55
CA THR A 43 -13.77 -25.35 28.10
C THR A 43 -14.64 -24.28 27.44
N PRO A 44 -14.11 -23.10 27.06
CA PRO A 44 -14.85 -22.22 26.17
C PRO A 44 -14.99 -22.97 24.85
N SER A 45 -16.23 -23.30 24.49
CA SER A 45 -16.58 -23.78 23.17
C SER A 45 -16.54 -22.59 22.22
N GLU A 46 -15.34 -22.12 21.91
CA GLU A 46 -15.13 -21.17 20.82
C GLU A 46 -15.30 -21.97 19.54
N THR A 47 -16.51 -21.88 18.97
CA THR A 47 -16.73 -22.29 17.58
C THR A 47 -15.78 -21.41 16.75
N PRO A 48 -14.80 -21.97 16.04
CA PRO A 48 -13.95 -21.17 15.17
C PRO A 48 -14.87 -20.51 14.16
N SER A 49 -15.05 -19.19 14.25
CA SER A 49 -15.50 -18.45 13.09
C SER A 49 -14.40 -18.62 12.06
N GLU A 50 -14.65 -19.51 11.12
CA GLU A 50 -13.83 -19.74 9.95
C GLU A 50 -13.87 -18.43 9.14
N THR A 51 -13.02 -17.47 9.53
CA THR A 51 -12.74 -16.27 8.77
C THR A 51 -12.03 -16.75 7.52
N THR A 52 -12.81 -16.97 6.47
CA THR A 52 -12.29 -17.29 5.14
C THR A 52 -11.21 -16.25 4.83
N PRO A 53 -9.97 -16.66 4.51
CA PRO A 53 -8.91 -15.71 4.19
C PRO A 53 -9.41 -14.81 3.07
N ALA A 54 -9.26 -13.50 3.27
CA ALA A 54 -9.65 -12.49 2.30
C ALA A 54 -9.03 -12.86 0.95
N PRO A 55 -9.81 -13.09 -0.12
CA PRO A 55 -9.25 -13.38 -1.43
C PRO A 55 -8.29 -12.27 -1.85
N THR A 56 -7.11 -12.66 -2.32
CA THR A 56 -6.12 -11.77 -2.91
C THR A 56 -6.73 -11.07 -4.13
N GLY A 57 -6.57 -9.75 -4.22
CA GLY A 57 -7.06 -8.98 -5.37
C GLY A 57 -8.52 -8.58 -5.28
N GLN A 58 -9.11 -8.52 -4.08
CA GLN A 58 -10.45 -7.95 -3.91
C GLN A 58 -10.48 -6.51 -4.40
N GLN A 59 -11.45 -6.24 -5.27
CA GLN A 59 -11.77 -4.93 -5.79
C GLN A 59 -13.04 -4.41 -5.10
N LEU A 60 -13.01 -3.18 -4.63
CA LEU A 60 -14.15 -2.51 -4.00
C LEU A 60 -14.25 -1.07 -4.52
N SER A 61 -15.37 -0.72 -5.16
CA SER A 61 -15.68 0.68 -5.43
C SER A 61 -16.11 1.37 -4.13
N ILE A 62 -15.48 2.50 -3.82
CA ILE A 62 -15.80 3.33 -2.66
C ILE A 62 -16.06 4.78 -3.10
N PRO A 63 -16.89 5.53 -2.36
CA PRO A 63 -17.10 6.94 -2.65
C PRO A 63 -15.80 7.73 -2.46
N ALA A 64 -15.55 8.64 -3.41
CA ALA A 64 -14.51 9.65 -3.33
C ALA A 64 -15.13 11.05 -3.17
N THR A 65 -14.44 11.90 -2.42
CA THR A 65 -14.80 13.32 -2.23
C THR A 65 -13.58 14.19 -2.45
N GLY A 66 -13.73 15.51 -2.58
CA GLY A 66 -12.60 16.45 -2.57
C GLY A 66 -12.58 17.38 -3.78
N SER A 67 -11.56 18.23 -3.84
CA SER A 67 -11.42 19.27 -4.87
C SER A 67 -11.07 18.74 -6.27
N ALA A 68 -10.66 17.47 -6.41
CA ALA A 68 -10.28 16.88 -7.68
C ALA A 68 -11.44 16.54 -8.63
N GLY A 69 -12.70 16.65 -8.17
CA GLY A 69 -13.88 16.28 -8.96
C GLY A 69 -14.09 14.76 -9.15
N VAL A 70 -13.30 13.93 -8.45
CA VAL A 70 -13.41 12.47 -8.43
C VAL A 70 -14.54 12.07 -7.47
N THR A 71 -15.48 11.25 -7.92
CA THR A 71 -16.66 10.83 -7.13
C THR A 71 -16.63 9.37 -6.70
N GLU A 72 -15.86 8.54 -7.39
CA GLU A 72 -15.66 7.13 -7.09
C GLU A 72 -14.19 6.76 -7.24
N ALA A 73 -13.74 5.80 -6.44
CA ALA A 73 -12.41 5.21 -6.55
C ALA A 73 -12.50 3.70 -6.34
N THR A 74 -11.64 2.96 -7.03
CA THR A 74 -11.52 1.50 -6.87
C THR A 74 -10.38 1.19 -5.91
N VAL A 75 -10.68 0.46 -4.84
CA VAL A 75 -9.69 -0.09 -3.92
C VAL A 75 -9.36 -1.51 -4.33
N VAL A 76 -8.07 -1.81 -4.50
CA VAL A 76 -7.55 -3.17 -4.67
C VAL A 76 -6.75 -3.53 -3.43
N SER A 77 -6.92 -4.76 -2.92
CA SER A 77 -6.26 -5.15 -1.67
C SER A 77 -5.66 -6.55 -1.70
N ALA A 78 -4.59 -6.73 -0.92
CA ALA A 78 -3.99 -8.02 -0.65
C ALA A 78 -3.23 -8.01 0.68
N THR A 79 -3.36 -9.11 1.44
CA THR A 79 -2.51 -9.38 2.62
C THR A 79 -1.05 -9.50 2.18
N GLU A 80 -0.16 -8.82 2.90
CA GLU A 80 1.28 -8.74 2.58
C GLU A 80 1.55 -8.30 1.13
N GLY A 81 0.71 -7.44 0.57
CA GLY A 81 0.77 -7.04 -0.85
C GLY A 81 1.99 -6.20 -1.27
N GLY A 82 2.90 -5.88 -0.35
CA GLY A 82 4.07 -5.04 -0.61
C GLY A 82 3.72 -3.57 -0.80
N GLY A 83 4.55 -2.85 -1.55
CA GLY A 83 4.43 -1.42 -1.83
C GLY A 83 4.95 -0.51 -0.73
N SER A 84 5.05 0.78 -1.05
CA SER A 84 5.39 1.84 -0.09
C SER A 84 4.21 2.79 0.08
N VAL A 85 3.89 3.13 1.33
CA VAL A 85 2.79 4.05 1.62
C VAL A 85 3.10 5.45 1.08
N SER A 86 2.19 6.01 0.31
CA SER A 86 2.22 7.37 -0.19
C SER A 86 0.79 7.90 -0.29
N THR A 87 0.56 9.13 0.15
CA THR A 87 -0.72 9.82 -0.12
C THR A 87 -0.71 10.50 -1.48
N MET A 88 0.46 10.77 -2.06
CA MET A 88 0.57 11.35 -3.40
C MET A 88 0.24 10.31 -4.46
N ALA A 89 -0.67 10.65 -5.37
CA ALA A 89 -1.08 9.79 -6.47
C ALA A 89 -0.10 9.87 -7.65
N PHE A 90 0.19 8.72 -8.23
CA PHE A 90 1.06 8.57 -9.38
C PHE A 90 0.21 8.41 -10.64
N ALA A 91 0.56 9.13 -11.72
CA ALA A 91 -0.13 8.99 -13.01
C ALA A 91 0.19 7.63 -13.63
N LEU A 92 -0.84 6.91 -14.08
CA LEU A 92 -0.78 5.58 -14.66
C LEU A 92 -1.18 5.61 -16.15
N ASP A 93 -0.71 6.65 -16.84
CA ASP A 93 -1.03 7.01 -18.22
C ASP A 93 -0.34 6.14 -19.29
N SER A 94 0.59 5.29 -18.86
CA SER A 94 1.42 4.49 -19.76
C SER A 94 1.78 3.14 -19.17
N LYS A 95 2.01 2.15 -20.05
CA LYS A 95 2.44 0.80 -19.63
C LYS A 95 3.71 0.82 -18.80
N ARG A 96 4.61 1.78 -19.05
CA ARG A 96 5.83 1.97 -18.27
C ARG A 96 5.50 2.50 -16.88
N ALA A 97 4.69 3.55 -16.79
CA ALA A 97 4.24 4.09 -15.50
C ALA A 97 3.54 3.03 -14.65
N VAL A 98 2.65 2.23 -15.24
CA VAL A 98 1.98 1.11 -14.55
C VAL A 98 2.98 0.05 -14.08
N LYS A 99 3.96 -0.31 -14.90
CA LYS A 99 5.00 -1.27 -14.50
C LYS A 99 5.85 -0.73 -13.35
N ASP A 100 6.26 0.54 -13.44
CA ASP A 100 7.10 1.17 -12.43
C ASP A 100 6.34 1.29 -11.09
N PHE A 101 5.06 1.69 -11.13
CA PHE A 101 4.20 1.73 -9.94
C PHE A 101 3.96 0.36 -9.30
N THR A 102 3.71 -0.67 -10.12
CA THR A 102 3.43 -2.03 -9.61
C THR A 102 4.68 -2.86 -9.32
N GLY A 103 5.88 -2.31 -9.54
CA GLY A 103 7.15 -3.02 -9.39
C GLY A 103 7.48 -3.41 -7.95
N ASP A 104 6.96 -2.66 -6.98
CA ASP A 104 7.16 -2.90 -5.56
C ASP A 104 6.02 -3.70 -4.90
N LEU A 105 5.00 -4.08 -5.68
CA LEU A 105 3.85 -4.86 -5.21
C LEU A 105 4.09 -6.35 -5.44
N GLU A 106 3.52 -7.18 -4.57
CA GLU A 106 3.49 -8.64 -4.76
C GLU A 106 2.71 -9.00 -6.04
N ALA A 107 3.14 -10.07 -6.71
CA ALA A 107 2.69 -10.40 -8.07
C ALA A 107 1.15 -10.43 -8.23
N GLY A 108 0.44 -11.04 -7.28
CA GLY A 108 -1.02 -11.14 -7.33
C GLY A 108 -1.74 -9.79 -7.16
N LEU A 109 -1.24 -8.91 -6.30
CA LEU A 109 -1.77 -7.56 -6.16
C LEU A 109 -1.43 -6.71 -7.39
N ALA A 110 -0.20 -6.83 -7.88
CA ALA A 110 0.29 -6.13 -9.07
C ALA A 110 -0.56 -6.46 -10.31
N ASP A 111 -0.92 -7.73 -10.53
CA ASP A 111 -1.82 -8.16 -11.62
C ASP A 111 -3.22 -7.55 -11.46
N SER A 112 -3.75 -7.56 -10.24
CA SER A 112 -5.09 -7.01 -9.95
C SER A 112 -5.13 -5.50 -10.19
N VAL A 113 -4.10 -4.76 -9.79
CA VAL A 113 -3.97 -3.32 -10.05
C VAL A 113 -3.87 -3.05 -11.54
N ARG A 114 -3.06 -3.82 -12.29
CA ARG A 114 -2.96 -3.67 -13.76
C ARG A 114 -4.31 -3.85 -14.45
N ALA A 115 -5.11 -4.81 -14.01
CA ALA A 115 -6.46 -5.02 -14.54
C ALA A 115 -7.36 -3.81 -14.25
N VAL A 116 -7.40 -3.33 -13.01
CA VAL A 116 -8.22 -2.15 -12.64
C VAL A 116 -7.81 -0.90 -13.41
N VAL A 117 -6.51 -0.68 -13.65
CA VAL A 117 -6.05 0.47 -14.43
C VAL A 117 -6.60 0.45 -15.85
N VAL A 118 -6.64 -0.73 -16.47
CA VAL A 118 -7.23 -0.89 -17.82
C VAL A 118 -8.73 -0.61 -17.79
N ASP A 119 -9.43 -1.11 -16.78
CA ASP A 119 -10.89 -0.96 -16.65
C ASP A 119 -11.30 0.48 -16.27
N THR A 120 -10.43 1.22 -15.57
CA THR A 120 -10.66 2.60 -15.12
C THR A 120 -10.32 3.64 -16.21
N ALA A 121 -9.62 3.23 -17.27
CA ALA A 121 -9.17 4.17 -18.30
C ALA A 121 -10.35 4.67 -19.16
N GLU A 122 -10.62 5.97 -19.10
CA GLU A 122 -11.67 6.63 -19.89
C GLU A 122 -11.10 7.76 -20.78
N PRO A 123 -11.68 8.02 -21.97
CA PRO A 123 -11.24 9.13 -22.82
C PRO A 123 -11.37 10.50 -22.14
N GLY A 124 -10.34 11.35 -22.24
CA GLY A 124 -10.32 12.69 -21.62
C GLY A 124 -10.06 12.70 -20.12
N THR A 125 -9.57 11.58 -19.60
CA THR A 125 -9.16 11.42 -18.21
C THR A 125 -7.78 10.76 -18.13
N THR A 126 -7.08 10.98 -17.03
CA THR A 126 -5.86 10.28 -16.67
C THR A 126 -6.14 9.38 -15.47
N THR A 127 -5.75 8.11 -15.56
CA THR A 127 -5.82 7.18 -14.43
C THR A 127 -4.67 7.45 -13.47
N TYR A 128 -4.97 7.49 -12.17
CA TYR A 128 -4.00 7.64 -11.09
C TYR A 128 -4.09 6.46 -10.13
N GLY A 129 -2.98 6.17 -9.45
CA GLY A 129 -2.97 5.16 -8.39
C GLY A 129 -2.03 5.52 -7.25
N THR A 130 -2.33 5.01 -6.06
CA THR A 130 -1.47 5.14 -4.89
C THR A 130 -1.71 4.06 -3.84
N VAL A 131 -0.79 3.91 -2.90
CA VAL A 131 -0.90 3.03 -1.73
C VAL A 131 -1.09 3.93 -0.50
N PRO A 132 -2.31 4.43 -0.22
CA PRO A 132 -2.46 5.45 0.81
C PRO A 132 -2.42 4.87 2.23
N VAL A 133 -2.60 3.56 2.39
CA VAL A 133 -2.56 2.89 3.69
C VAL A 133 -2.20 1.42 3.57
N ILE A 134 -1.45 0.93 4.56
CA ILE A 134 -1.27 -0.49 4.87
C ILE A 134 -1.84 -0.70 6.28
N GLY A 135 -2.79 -1.62 6.44
CA GLY A 135 -3.53 -1.80 7.69
C GLY A 135 -4.43 -3.03 7.68
N CYS A 136 -5.31 -3.15 8.67
CA CYS A 136 -6.20 -4.32 8.82
C CYS A 136 -7.59 -4.09 8.25
N GLU A 137 -8.01 -2.83 8.24
CA GLU A 137 -9.34 -2.42 7.81
C GLU A 137 -9.25 -1.70 6.47
N PRO A 138 -10.17 -1.99 5.53
CA PRO A 138 -10.25 -1.25 4.29
C PRO A 138 -10.73 0.19 4.55
N PRO A 139 -10.26 1.17 3.75
CA PRO A 139 -10.86 2.49 3.74
C PRO A 139 -12.33 2.41 3.32
N ARG A 140 -13.20 3.20 3.96
CA ARG A 140 -14.63 3.27 3.63
C ARG A 140 -14.95 4.36 2.61
N SER A 141 -14.08 5.36 2.51
CA SER A 141 -14.10 6.42 1.52
C SER A 141 -12.69 7.00 1.39
N VAL A 142 -12.46 7.82 0.36
CA VAL A 142 -11.21 8.56 0.16
C VAL A 142 -11.53 10.03 -0.11
N ALA A 143 -10.69 10.94 0.39
CA ALA A 143 -10.66 12.31 -0.10
C ALA A 143 -9.54 12.44 -1.13
N VAL A 144 -9.83 12.93 -2.33
CA VAL A 144 -8.90 13.19 -3.42
C VAL A 144 -8.83 14.70 -3.61
N GLU A 145 -7.74 15.28 -3.14
CA GLU A 145 -7.51 16.72 -3.20
C GLU A 145 -6.55 17.06 -4.34
N ALA A 146 -6.91 18.05 -5.15
CA ALA A 146 -6.02 18.59 -6.16
C ALA A 146 -5.04 19.58 -5.52
N GLY A 147 -3.74 19.33 -5.65
CA GLY A 147 -2.67 20.18 -5.17
C GLY A 147 -1.70 20.58 -6.28
N GLU A 148 -0.73 21.44 -5.95
CA GLU A 148 0.28 21.92 -6.91
C GLU A 148 1.18 20.81 -7.46
N ALA A 149 1.37 19.73 -6.67
CA ALA A 149 2.21 18.59 -7.01
C ALA A 149 1.44 17.40 -7.62
N GLY A 150 0.13 17.53 -7.85
CA GLY A 150 -0.74 16.45 -8.29
C GLY A 150 -1.87 16.18 -7.30
N PHE A 151 -2.35 14.94 -7.25
CA PHE A 151 -3.47 14.56 -6.39
C PHE A 151 -2.98 13.95 -5.06
N GLU A 152 -3.50 14.46 -3.94
CA GLU A 152 -3.31 13.86 -2.62
C GLU A 152 -4.54 13.02 -2.26
N VAL A 153 -4.32 11.77 -1.85
CA VAL A 153 -5.34 10.80 -1.49
C VAL A 153 -5.29 10.54 0.01
N VAL A 154 -6.33 10.94 0.72
CA VAL A 154 -6.49 10.75 2.16
C VAL A 154 -7.52 9.65 2.42
N PRO A 155 -7.10 8.45 2.86
CA PRO A 155 -8.01 7.35 3.10
C PRO A 155 -8.75 7.53 4.43
N GLN A 156 -10.07 7.32 4.42
CA GLN A 156 -10.89 7.30 5.64
C GLN A 156 -11.00 5.87 6.16
N VAL A 157 -10.08 5.50 7.04
CA VAL A 157 -10.00 4.17 7.64
C VAL A 157 -10.71 4.18 9.00
N PRO A 158 -11.71 3.31 9.22
CA PRO A 158 -12.37 3.22 10.52
C PRO A 158 -11.39 2.74 11.59
N LYS A 159 -11.59 3.18 12.84
CA LYS A 159 -10.82 2.65 13.97
C LYS A 159 -11.15 1.17 14.14
N SER A 160 -10.12 0.33 14.14
CA SER A 160 -10.27 -1.09 14.43
C SER A 160 -10.05 -1.36 15.92
N THR A 161 -10.87 -2.25 16.49
CA THR A 161 -10.64 -2.84 17.81
C THR A 161 -9.97 -4.20 17.74
N VAL A 162 -9.74 -4.72 16.52
CA VAL A 162 -9.06 -6.01 16.30
C VAL A 162 -7.57 -5.79 16.02
N GLN A 163 -6.74 -6.74 16.46
CA GLN A 163 -5.31 -6.72 16.15
C GLN A 163 -5.07 -7.24 14.74
N CYS A 164 -4.21 -6.57 13.97
CA CYS A 164 -3.72 -7.10 12.70
C CYS A 164 -2.92 -8.37 12.95
N LEU A 165 -3.40 -9.51 12.43
CA LEU A 165 -2.57 -10.70 12.34
C LEU A 165 -1.61 -10.64 11.15
N ALA A 166 -2.02 -9.97 10.07
CA ALA A 166 -1.18 -9.68 8.91
C ALA A 166 -1.62 -8.34 8.29
N PRO A 167 -0.67 -7.48 7.90
CA PRO A 167 -0.99 -6.22 7.25
C PRO A 167 -1.58 -6.45 5.86
N VAL A 168 -2.58 -5.66 5.49
CA VAL A 168 -3.17 -5.62 4.14
C VAL A 168 -2.74 -4.34 3.45
N THR A 169 -2.20 -4.46 2.24
CA THR A 169 -1.91 -3.33 1.37
C THR A 169 -3.18 -2.93 0.65
N TYR A 170 -3.55 -1.65 0.71
CA TYR A 170 -4.67 -1.09 -0.03
C TYR A 170 -4.15 -0.14 -1.10
N VAL A 171 -4.48 -0.42 -2.36
CA VAL A 171 -4.18 0.43 -3.50
C VAL A 171 -5.45 1.12 -3.92
N VAL A 172 -5.42 2.44 -4.07
CA VAL A 172 -6.55 3.23 -4.59
C VAL A 172 -6.24 3.61 -6.02
N VAL A 173 -7.17 3.34 -6.93
CA VAL A 173 -7.09 3.69 -8.36
C VAL A 173 -8.34 4.50 -8.73
N PHE A 174 -8.15 5.60 -9.45
CA PHE A 174 -9.24 6.47 -9.91
C PHE A 174 -8.88 7.17 -11.22
N ALA A 175 -9.88 7.62 -11.96
CA ALA A 175 -9.70 8.51 -13.11
C ALA A 175 -9.98 9.96 -12.69
N ALA A 176 -9.16 10.90 -13.15
CA ALA A 176 -9.39 12.33 -12.99
C ALA A 176 -9.41 13.02 -14.36
N PRO A 177 -10.22 14.08 -14.57
CA PRO A 177 -10.21 14.83 -15.82
C PRO A 177 -8.82 15.35 -16.15
N ASP A 178 -8.44 15.31 -17.43
CA ASP A 178 -7.21 15.94 -17.89
C ASP A 178 -7.25 17.46 -17.62
N ALA A 179 -6.13 18.03 -17.18
CA ALA A 179 -6.00 19.46 -16.89
C ALA A 179 -5.85 20.32 -18.15
#